data_AF-A0A2V9VLC8-F1
#
_entry.id   AF-A0A2V9VLC8-F1
#
_cell.length_a   1.000
_cell.length_b   1.000
_cell.length_c   1.000
_cell.angle_alpha   90.00
_cell.angle_beta   90.00
_cell.angle_gamma   90.00
#
_symmetry.space_group_name_H-M   'P 1'
#
loop_
_entity.id
_entity.type
_entity.pdbx_description
1 polymer ?
#
loop_
_entity_poly.entity_id
_entity_poly.type
_entity_poly.pdbx_seq_one_letter_code
_entity_poly.pdbx_strand_id
1 'polypeptide(L)'
;MTRYSLLIAREMGLDDEFLEILRISAQLHDVGKIGIEDHILKKPGALTPEEFEIMKTHTTKGANILRPVSQLKEMLPGIELHHEALDGRGYPYGLQGDQIPLLARVIAVADTFDALTTNRPYQRAHEPQEALKIIQGLVGKRLDPLAVAALIAVLERGEIKVRRLVRAQATPPPLPGGASDSPAPVPAVTAPAPVAVEVALDSKAAAASAASSPAPLDPVAETTRF
;
A
#
# COMPACT_ATOMS: atom_id res chain seq x y z
N MET A 1 4.90 0.40 11.42
CA MET A 1 5.31 -0.33 10.22
C MET A 1 6.61 -1.18 10.36
N THR A 2 7.81 -0.63 10.57
CA THR A 2 9.11 -1.39 10.54
C THR A 2 9.14 -2.71 11.32
N ARG A 3 8.60 -2.74 12.55
CA ARG A 3 8.56 -3.95 13.37
C ARG A 3 7.75 -5.07 12.69
N TYR A 4 6.65 -4.73 12.02
CA TYR A 4 5.82 -5.71 11.31
C TYR A 4 6.57 -6.27 10.10
N SER A 5 7.24 -5.41 9.33
CA SER A 5 8.06 -5.84 8.18
C SER A 5 9.10 -6.88 8.59
N LEU A 6 9.82 -6.64 9.69
CA LEU A 6 10.85 -7.57 10.18
C LEU A 6 10.27 -8.90 10.66
N LEU A 7 9.11 -8.90 11.32
CA LEU A 7 8.47 -10.14 11.75
C LEU A 7 7.98 -10.96 10.55
N ILE A 8 7.38 -10.31 9.57
CA ILE A 8 6.95 -10.95 8.31
C ILE A 8 8.16 -11.58 7.60
N ALA A 9 9.23 -10.82 7.39
CA ALA A 9 10.41 -11.30 6.67
C ALA A 9 11.12 -12.47 7.38
N ARG A 10 11.18 -12.44 8.72
CA ARG A 10 11.70 -13.57 9.51
C ARG A 10 10.85 -14.81 9.37
N GLU A 11 9.53 -14.65 9.40
CA GLU A 11 8.60 -15.77 9.18
C GLU A 11 8.75 -16.37 7.78
N MET A 12 9.07 -15.53 6.79
CA MET A 12 9.38 -15.97 5.43
C MET A 12 10.76 -16.63 5.28
N GLY A 13 11.57 -16.69 6.35
CA GLY A 13 12.91 -17.29 6.33
C GLY A 13 13.96 -16.49 5.58
N LEU A 14 13.77 -15.16 5.45
CA LEU A 14 14.73 -14.28 4.79
C LEU A 14 15.95 -14.03 5.68
N ASP A 15 17.12 -13.89 5.06
CA ASP A 15 18.40 -13.78 5.75
C ASP A 15 18.64 -12.42 6.42
N ASP A 16 19.68 -12.36 7.27
CA ASP A 16 19.99 -11.16 8.06
C ASP A 16 20.36 -9.94 7.19
N GLU A 17 20.95 -10.17 6.00
CA GLU A 17 21.26 -9.12 5.04
C GLU A 17 19.99 -8.47 4.51
N PHE A 18 19.02 -9.28 4.07
CA PHE A 18 17.70 -8.79 3.65
C PHE A 18 16.98 -8.08 4.80
N LEU A 19 17.03 -8.61 6.02
CA LEU A 19 16.39 -7.99 7.18
C LEU A 19 16.94 -6.59 7.47
N GLU A 20 18.25 -6.38 7.31
CA GLU A 20 18.85 -5.07 7.53
C GLU A 20 18.46 -4.06 6.43
N ILE A 21 18.46 -4.49 5.16
CA ILE A 21 17.97 -3.68 4.04
C ILE A 21 16.50 -3.32 4.25
N LEU A 22 15.67 -4.29 4.64
CA LEU A 22 14.25 -4.09 4.92
C LEU A 22 14.03 -3.13 6.09
N ARG A 23 14.82 -3.24 7.17
CA ARG A 23 14.72 -2.36 8.32
C ARG A 23 14.89 -0.90 7.93
N ILE A 24 15.94 -0.61 7.16
CA ILE A 24 16.28 0.75 6.74
C ILE A 24 15.25 1.26 5.72
N SER A 25 14.89 0.44 4.73
CA SER A 25 13.86 0.77 3.75
C SER A 25 12.53 1.11 4.41
N ALA A 26 12.09 0.28 5.36
CA ALA A 26 10.84 0.48 6.09
C ALA A 26 10.86 1.74 6.98
N GLN A 27 12.01 2.11 7.54
CA GLN A 27 12.13 3.37 8.31
C GLN A 27 12.03 4.60 7.40
N LEU A 28 12.49 4.49 6.15
CA LEU A 28 12.62 5.61 5.22
C LEU A 28 11.54 5.66 4.14
N HIS A 29 10.64 4.68 4.05
CA HIS A 29 9.64 4.53 2.97
C HIS A 29 8.86 5.83 2.67
N ASP A 30 8.55 6.60 3.71
CA ASP A 30 7.73 7.81 3.66
C ASP A 30 8.55 9.12 3.67
N VAL A 31 9.89 9.07 3.60
CA VAL A 31 10.75 10.27 3.72
C VAL A 31 10.42 11.34 2.68
N GLY A 32 9.92 10.94 1.50
CA GLY A 32 9.54 11.85 0.44
C GLY A 32 8.31 12.71 0.75
N LYS A 33 7.57 12.44 1.83
CA LYS A 33 6.50 13.32 2.31
C LYS A 33 7.01 14.71 2.71
N ILE A 34 8.31 14.87 2.98
CA ILE A 34 8.96 16.18 3.16
C ILE A 34 8.80 17.08 1.91
N GLY A 35 8.69 16.49 0.73
CA GLY A 35 8.50 17.20 -0.53
C GLY A 35 7.04 17.41 -0.95
N ILE A 36 6.08 17.17 -0.05
CA ILE A 36 4.64 17.38 -0.25
C ILE A 36 4.21 18.62 0.52
N GLU A 37 3.40 19.47 -0.10
CA GLU A 37 2.93 20.70 0.53
C GLU A 37 2.07 20.43 1.77
N ASP A 38 2.26 21.26 2.80
CA ASP A 38 1.60 21.13 4.09
C ASP A 38 0.07 21.10 3.98
N HIS A 39 -0.50 21.90 3.06
CA HIS A 39 -1.95 22.00 2.88
C HIS A 39 -2.56 20.71 2.33
N ILE A 40 -1.80 19.91 1.57
CA ILE A 40 -2.18 18.58 1.08
C ILE A 40 -1.89 17.54 2.18
N LEU A 41 -0.68 17.55 2.73
CA LEU A 41 -0.21 16.56 3.70
C LEU A 41 -1.04 16.56 4.99
N LYS A 42 -1.50 17.73 5.43
CA LYS A 42 -2.26 17.92 6.68
C LYS A 42 -3.75 18.18 6.43
N LYS A 43 -4.24 17.95 5.20
CA LYS A 43 -5.64 18.22 4.84
C LYS A 43 -6.61 17.45 5.76
N PRO A 44 -7.58 18.12 6.39
CA PRO A 44 -8.62 17.45 7.13
C PRO A 44 -9.63 16.82 6.16
N GLY A 45 -9.59 15.49 6.01
CA GLY A 45 -10.54 14.74 5.17
C GLY A 45 -9.89 14.10 3.93
N ALA A 46 -10.70 13.76 2.93
CA ALA A 46 -10.24 13.12 1.71
C ALA A 46 -9.49 14.12 0.80
N LEU A 47 -8.46 13.62 0.11
CA LEU A 47 -7.79 14.36 -0.95
C LEU A 47 -8.68 14.40 -2.20
N THR A 48 -8.60 15.48 -2.97
CA THR A 48 -9.13 15.49 -4.34
C THR A 48 -8.30 14.58 -5.25
N PRO A 49 -8.78 14.18 -6.43
CA PRO A 49 -7.98 13.41 -7.39
C PRO A 49 -6.63 14.07 -7.69
N GLU A 50 -6.59 15.38 -7.87
CA GLU A 50 -5.38 16.15 -8.19
C GLU A 50 -4.40 16.17 -7.01
N GLU A 51 -4.91 16.40 -5.80
CA GLU A 51 -4.12 16.34 -4.57
C GLU A 51 -3.57 14.93 -4.34
N PHE A 52 -4.34 13.90 -4.69
CA PHE A 52 -3.89 12.52 -4.60
C PHE A 52 -2.76 12.22 -5.60
N GLU A 53 -2.82 12.71 -6.84
CA GLU A 53 -1.70 12.59 -7.77
C GLU A 53 -0.43 13.26 -7.23
N ILE A 54 -0.55 14.42 -6.57
CA ILE A 54 0.59 15.05 -5.91
C ILE A 54 1.09 14.17 -4.75
N MET A 55 0.19 13.66 -3.91
CA MET A 55 0.54 12.78 -2.79
C MET A 55 1.31 11.54 -3.25
N LYS A 56 0.92 10.90 -4.36
CA LYS A 56 1.63 9.73 -4.92
C LYS A 56 3.12 9.99 -5.16
N THR A 57 3.50 11.24 -5.46
CA THR A 57 4.89 11.59 -5.77
C THR A 57 5.84 11.41 -4.59
N HIS A 58 5.36 11.24 -3.35
CA HIS A 58 6.24 11.02 -2.19
C HIS A 58 7.17 9.81 -2.36
N THR A 59 6.74 8.77 -3.09
CA THR A 59 7.57 7.58 -3.32
C THR A 59 8.82 7.92 -4.15
N THR A 60 8.62 8.51 -5.33
CA THR A 60 9.70 8.93 -6.23
C THR A 60 10.53 10.07 -5.63
N LYS A 61 9.92 11.03 -4.94
CA LYS A 61 10.64 12.08 -4.21
C LYS A 61 11.54 11.49 -3.13
N GLY A 62 11.04 10.53 -2.36
CA GLY A 62 11.81 9.85 -1.31
C GLY A 62 13.01 9.10 -1.88
N ALA A 63 12.79 8.35 -2.96
CA ALA A 63 13.87 7.68 -3.68
C ALA A 63 14.91 8.66 -4.22
N ASN A 64 14.48 9.77 -4.83
CA ASN A 64 15.38 10.78 -5.40
C ASN A 64 16.18 11.54 -4.35
N ILE A 65 15.62 11.79 -3.16
CA ILE A 65 16.33 12.40 -2.04
C ILE A 65 17.50 11.49 -1.60
N LEU A 66 17.28 10.18 -1.59
CA LEU A 66 18.25 9.21 -1.05
C LEU A 66 19.21 8.64 -2.11
N ARG A 67 18.85 8.72 -3.40
CA ARG A 67 19.64 8.17 -4.53
C ARG A 67 21.11 8.62 -4.55
N PRO A 68 21.48 9.86 -4.17
CA PRO A 68 22.89 10.28 -4.11
C PRO A 68 23.71 9.57 -3.02
N VAL A 69 23.07 8.95 -2.02
CA VAL A 69 23.75 8.26 -0.92
C VAL A 69 23.99 6.81 -1.33
N SER A 70 25.20 6.50 -1.80
CA SER A 70 25.54 5.20 -2.38
C SER A 70 25.22 3.98 -1.49
N GLN A 71 25.34 4.14 -0.17
CA GLN A 71 25.08 3.13 0.84
C GLN A 71 23.60 2.77 0.99
N LEU A 72 22.69 3.60 0.45
CA LEU A 72 21.24 3.38 0.52
C LEU A 72 20.66 2.79 -0.76
N LYS A 73 21.51 2.48 -1.76
CA LYS A 73 21.06 2.03 -3.08
C LYS A 73 20.13 0.82 -3.02
N GLU A 74 20.42 -0.15 -2.15
CA GLU A 74 19.64 -1.38 -2.01
C GLU A 74 18.30 -1.17 -1.31
N MET A 75 18.15 -0.05 -0.58
CA MET A 75 16.94 0.29 0.15
C MET A 75 15.93 1.02 -0.74
N LEU A 76 16.40 1.66 -1.81
CA LEU A 76 15.57 2.48 -2.70
C LEU A 76 14.33 1.75 -3.24
N PRO A 77 14.37 0.47 -3.66
CA PRO A 77 13.16 -0.21 -4.14
C PRO A 77 12.06 -0.29 -3.09
N GLY A 78 12.41 -0.49 -1.82
CA GLY A 78 11.46 -0.51 -0.71
C GLY A 78 10.86 0.86 -0.39
N ILE A 79 11.44 1.94 -0.90
CA ILE A 79 10.98 3.33 -0.71
C ILE A 79 10.19 3.79 -1.92
N GLU A 80 10.69 3.51 -3.13
CA GLU A 80 10.09 3.95 -4.39
C GLU A 80 8.86 3.14 -4.79
N LEU A 81 8.82 1.84 -4.45
CA LEU A 81 7.85 0.90 -5.03
C LEU A 81 6.85 0.33 -4.00
N HIS A 82 6.87 0.80 -2.75
CA HIS A 82 6.00 0.24 -1.70
C HIS A 82 4.50 0.47 -1.88
N HIS A 83 4.11 1.27 -2.89
CA HIS A 83 2.74 1.50 -3.29
C HIS A 83 2.36 0.85 -4.63
N GLU A 84 3.27 0.09 -5.24
CA GLU A 84 2.92 -0.81 -6.33
C GLU A 84 1.93 -1.89 -5.84
N ALA A 85 1.13 -2.40 -6.77
CA ALA A 85 0.11 -3.42 -6.51
C ALA A 85 0.34 -4.58 -7.47
N LEU A 86 0.22 -5.82 -7.01
CA LEU A 86 0.49 -7.00 -7.84
C LEU A 86 -0.30 -7.04 -9.16
N ASP A 87 -1.50 -6.46 -9.19
CA ASP A 87 -2.36 -6.37 -10.36
C ASP A 87 -2.08 -5.16 -11.27
N GLY A 88 -1.03 -4.38 -10.97
CA GLY A 88 -0.59 -3.25 -11.79
C GLY A 88 -1.36 -1.96 -11.57
N ARG A 89 -2.35 -1.95 -10.66
CA ARG A 89 -3.12 -0.72 -10.33
C ARG A 89 -2.41 0.17 -9.29
N GLY A 90 -1.16 -0.14 -9.00
CA GLY A 90 -0.30 0.62 -8.08
C GLY A 90 0.39 1.79 -8.76
N TYR A 91 1.31 2.39 -8.03
CA TYR A 91 2.13 3.52 -8.49
C TYR A 91 3.53 3.43 -7.87
N PRO A 92 4.56 4.05 -8.45
CA PRO A 92 4.53 5.04 -9.53
C PRO A 92 4.54 4.51 -10.96
N TYR A 93 4.85 3.23 -11.20
CA TYR A 93 5.08 2.70 -12.55
C TYR A 93 4.04 1.66 -13.00
N GLY A 94 3.18 1.18 -12.09
CA GLY A 94 2.16 0.17 -12.43
C GLY A 94 2.75 -1.21 -12.67
N LEU A 95 3.80 -1.55 -11.91
CA LEU A 95 4.48 -2.85 -11.99
C LEU A 95 3.53 -3.97 -11.56
N GLN A 96 3.71 -5.16 -12.13
CA GLN A 96 2.85 -6.32 -11.89
C GLN A 96 3.64 -7.52 -11.36
N GLY A 97 3.02 -8.25 -10.43
CA GLY A 97 3.57 -9.50 -9.89
C GLY A 97 5.04 -9.40 -9.48
N ASP A 98 5.88 -10.22 -10.11
CA ASP A 98 7.31 -10.32 -9.80
C ASP A 98 8.18 -9.18 -10.35
N GLN A 99 7.60 -8.25 -11.12
CA GLN A 99 8.30 -7.00 -11.44
C GLN A 99 8.49 -6.13 -10.18
N ILE A 100 7.68 -6.35 -9.15
CA ILE A 100 7.79 -5.67 -7.86
C ILE A 100 8.78 -6.44 -6.98
N PRO A 101 9.91 -5.82 -6.57
CA PRO A 101 10.88 -6.47 -5.69
C PRO A 101 10.25 -6.94 -4.39
N LEU A 102 10.68 -8.11 -3.89
CA LEU A 102 10.17 -8.68 -2.64
C LEU A 102 10.23 -7.70 -1.47
N LEU A 103 11.31 -6.90 -1.41
CA LEU A 103 11.49 -5.82 -0.45
C LEU A 103 10.27 -4.88 -0.37
N ALA A 104 9.79 -4.40 -1.52
CA ALA A 104 8.62 -3.52 -1.61
C ALA A 104 7.32 -4.26 -1.29
N ARG A 105 7.19 -5.53 -1.71
CA ARG A 105 6.03 -6.36 -1.42
C ARG A 105 5.82 -6.60 0.07
N VAL A 106 6.89 -6.88 0.82
CA VAL A 106 6.84 -7.03 2.28
C VAL A 106 6.46 -5.71 2.97
N ILE A 107 7.05 -4.59 2.52
CA ILE A 107 6.73 -3.26 3.06
C ILE A 107 5.26 -2.91 2.81
N ALA A 108 4.71 -3.19 1.62
CA ALA A 108 3.32 -2.91 1.28
C ALA A 108 2.34 -3.64 2.22
N VAL A 109 2.61 -4.90 2.58
CA VAL A 109 1.81 -5.66 3.55
C VAL A 109 1.90 -5.04 4.94
N ALA A 110 3.12 -4.75 5.40
CA ALA A 110 3.35 -4.18 6.72
C ALA A 110 2.72 -2.78 6.88
N ASP A 111 2.83 -1.94 5.85
CA ASP A 111 2.24 -0.59 5.82
C ASP A 111 0.71 -0.64 5.80
N THR A 112 0.13 -1.54 4.99
CA THR A 112 -1.32 -1.73 4.95
C THR A 112 -1.86 -2.16 6.32
N PHE A 113 -1.20 -3.11 6.99
CA PHE A 113 -1.59 -3.54 8.33
C PHE A 113 -1.43 -2.41 9.37
N ASP A 114 -0.34 -1.66 9.32
CA ASP A 114 -0.09 -0.52 10.22
C ASP A 114 -1.14 0.59 10.04
N ALA A 115 -1.50 0.89 8.78
CA ALA A 115 -2.52 1.87 8.44
C ALA A 115 -3.91 1.49 8.96
N LEU A 116 -4.28 0.21 8.87
CA LEU A 116 -5.58 -0.29 9.35
C LEU A 116 -5.66 -0.37 10.88
N THR A 117 -4.54 -0.65 11.56
CA THR A 117 -4.51 -0.93 13.02
C THR A 117 -4.01 0.24 13.87
N THR A 118 -3.68 1.37 13.26
CA THR A 118 -3.24 2.58 13.98
C THR A 118 -4.30 3.67 13.94
N ASN A 119 -4.56 4.31 15.08
CA ASN A 119 -5.45 5.46 15.15
C ASN A 119 -4.88 6.62 14.32
N ARG A 120 -5.68 7.15 13.38
CA ARG A 120 -5.35 8.37 12.62
C ARG A 120 -6.35 9.47 12.97
N PRO A 121 -6.04 10.76 12.73
CA PRO A 121 -6.91 11.88 13.11
C PRO A 121 -8.38 11.76 12.69
N TYR A 122 -8.67 10.96 11.66
CA TYR A 122 -10.01 10.74 11.10
C TYR A 122 -10.44 9.26 11.03
N GLN A 123 -9.66 8.33 11.60
CA GLN A 123 -9.95 6.89 11.56
C GLN A 123 -9.61 6.23 12.90
N ARG A 124 -10.59 5.51 13.47
CA ARG A 124 -10.32 4.60 14.59
C ARG A 124 -9.65 3.35 14.05
N ALA A 125 -8.61 2.89 14.73
CA ALA A 125 -7.96 1.63 14.44
C ALA A 125 -8.99 0.49 14.39
N HIS A 126 -8.90 -0.34 13.35
CA HIS A 126 -9.65 -1.59 13.27
C HIS A 126 -9.10 -2.58 14.30
N GLU A 127 -9.99 -3.47 14.78
CA GLU A 127 -9.51 -4.64 15.51
C GLU A 127 -8.66 -5.52 14.57
N PRO A 128 -7.60 -6.20 15.08
CA PRO A 128 -6.69 -6.97 14.24
C PRO A 128 -7.41 -7.95 13.31
N GLN A 129 -8.48 -8.59 13.79
CA GLN A 129 -9.27 -9.54 13.02
C GLN A 129 -10.05 -8.88 11.87
N GLU A 130 -10.50 -7.64 12.05
CA GLU A 130 -11.16 -6.87 10.97
C GLU A 130 -10.13 -6.42 9.94
N ALA A 131 -8.96 -5.94 10.39
CA ALA A 131 -7.86 -5.60 9.50
C ALA A 131 -7.43 -6.79 8.65
N LEU A 132 -7.36 -7.99 9.24
CA LEU A 132 -7.05 -9.23 8.52
C LEU A 132 -8.09 -9.57 7.45
N LYS A 133 -9.40 -9.40 7.71
CA LYS A 133 -10.44 -9.62 6.70
C LYS A 133 -10.25 -8.70 5.49
N ILE A 134 -9.93 -7.43 5.73
CA ILE A 134 -9.64 -6.46 4.66
C ILE A 134 -8.40 -6.90 3.88
N ILE A 135 -7.31 -7.23 4.57
CA ILE A 135 -6.04 -7.68 3.97
C ILE A 135 -6.24 -8.94 3.11
N GLN A 136 -7.02 -9.91 3.59
CA GLN A 136 -7.33 -11.13 2.83
C GLN A 136 -8.01 -10.80 1.49
N GLY A 137 -8.89 -9.79 1.44
CA GLY A 137 -9.52 -9.33 0.20
C GLY A 137 -8.57 -8.66 -0.81
N LEU A 138 -7.36 -8.30 -0.37
CA LEU A 138 -6.32 -7.64 -1.17
C LEU A 138 -5.24 -8.61 -1.67
N VAL A 139 -5.23 -9.85 -1.21
CA VAL A 139 -4.26 -10.89 -1.61
C VAL A 139 -4.33 -11.12 -3.12
N GLY A 140 -3.15 -11.16 -3.77
CA GLY A 140 -3.02 -11.37 -5.22
C GLY A 140 -3.44 -10.17 -6.07
N LYS A 141 -4.13 -9.18 -5.50
CA LYS A 141 -4.49 -7.91 -6.17
C LYS A 141 -3.47 -6.82 -5.84
N ARG A 142 -3.33 -6.50 -4.56
CA ARG A 142 -2.38 -5.51 -4.07
C ARG A 142 -1.23 -6.16 -3.32
N LEU A 143 -1.53 -7.20 -2.55
CA LEU A 143 -0.63 -7.74 -1.54
C LEU A 143 -0.12 -9.13 -1.91
N ASP A 144 1.17 -9.34 -1.62
CA ASP A 144 1.84 -10.62 -1.81
C ASP A 144 1.24 -11.73 -0.94
N PRO A 145 0.78 -12.84 -1.53
CA PRO A 145 0.18 -13.94 -0.77
C PRO A 145 1.11 -14.54 0.29
N LEU A 146 2.41 -14.65 0.01
CA LEU A 146 3.39 -15.22 0.94
C LEU A 146 3.63 -14.27 2.11
N ALA A 147 3.78 -12.97 1.84
CA ALA A 147 3.95 -11.98 2.89
C ALA A 147 2.69 -11.83 3.76
N VAL A 148 1.49 -11.95 3.18
CA VAL A 148 0.24 -11.96 3.94
C VAL A 148 0.10 -13.22 4.80
N ALA A 149 0.45 -14.39 4.27
CA ALA A 149 0.44 -15.63 5.04
C ALA A 149 1.38 -15.55 6.25
N ALA A 150 2.58 -15.00 6.05
CA ALA A 150 3.55 -14.75 7.11
C ALA A 150 3.03 -13.78 8.17
N LEU A 151 2.38 -12.67 7.77
CA LEU A 151 1.72 -11.75 8.71
C LEU A 151 0.68 -12.47 9.58
N ILE A 152 -0.15 -13.31 8.98
CA ILE A 152 -1.18 -14.08 9.68
C ILE A 152 -0.55 -15.02 10.71
N ALA A 153 0.47 -15.79 10.32
CA ALA A 153 1.16 -16.73 11.22
C ALA A 153 1.77 -16.02 12.44
N VAL A 154 2.43 -14.87 12.24
CA VAL A 154 3.00 -14.05 13.32
C VAL A 154 1.91 -13.52 14.26
N LEU A 155 0.75 -13.13 13.72
CA LEU A 155 -0.38 -12.65 14.52
C LEU A 155 -1.00 -13.76 15.36
N GLU A 156 -1.19 -14.94 14.80
CA GLU A 156 -1.74 -16.11 15.49
C GLU A 156 -0.85 -16.56 16.66
N ARG A 157 0.47 -16.43 16.52
CA ARG A 157 1.43 -16.68 17.61
C ARG A 157 1.48 -15.57 18.67
N GLY A 158 0.77 -14.46 18.47
CA GLY A 158 0.70 -13.36 19.44
C GLY A 158 1.97 -12.50 19.51
N GLU A 159 2.85 -12.58 18.52
CA GLU A 159 4.09 -11.80 18.45
C GLU A 159 3.83 -10.33 18.11
N ILE A 160 2.68 -10.02 17.50
CA ILE A 160 2.23 -8.65 17.25
C ILE A 160 1.22 -8.22 18.32
N LYS A 161 1.62 -7.25 19.15
CA LYS A 161 0.74 -6.56 20.10
C LYS A 161 0.40 -5.19 19.54
N VAL A 162 -0.82 -5.02 19.03
CA VAL A 162 -1.31 -3.71 18.57
C VAL A 162 -1.53 -2.82 19.80
N ARG A 163 -0.71 -1.77 19.97
CA ARG A 163 -0.85 -0.83 21.09
C ARG A 163 -2.06 0.07 20.84
N ARG A 164 -3.11 -0.05 21.67
CA ARG A 164 -4.17 0.97 21.74
C ARG A 164 -3.61 2.23 22.39
N LEU A 165 -3.44 3.30 21.61
CA LEU A 165 -3.40 4.65 22.19
C LEU A 165 -4.84 5.05 22.51
N VAL A 166 -5.24 4.88 23.78
CA VAL A 166 -6.48 5.47 24.29
C VAL A 166 -6.27 6.99 24.28
N ARG A 167 -6.89 7.70 23.34
CA ARG A 167 -6.98 9.16 23.45
C ARG A 167 -7.92 9.44 24.63
N ALA A 168 -7.41 10.12 25.66
CA ALA A 168 -8.28 10.67 26.70
C ALA A 168 -9.38 11.48 26.02
N GLN A 169 -10.64 11.23 26.39
CA GLN A 169 -11.76 11.99 25.87
C GLN A 169 -11.51 13.47 26.22
N ALA A 170 -11.36 14.32 25.22
CA ALA A 170 -11.44 15.75 25.45
C ALA A 170 -12.88 16.03 25.88
N THR A 171 -13.09 16.28 27.17
CA THR A 171 -14.38 16.74 27.68
C THR A 171 -14.73 18.02 26.93
N PRO A 172 -15.84 18.09 26.18
CA PRO A 172 -16.26 19.33 25.58
C PRO A 172 -16.46 20.37 26.71
N PRO A 173 -16.07 21.64 26.50
CA PRO A 173 -16.32 22.68 27.50
C PRO A 173 -17.83 22.77 27.78
N PRO A 174 -18.24 23.04 29.03
CA PRO A 174 -19.65 23.12 29.37
C PRO A 174 -20.32 24.22 28.54
N LEU A 175 -21.40 23.86 27.86
CA LEU A 175 -22.24 24.80 27.11
C LEU A 175 -22.84 25.84 28.09
N PRO A 176 -22.85 27.14 27.75
CA PRO A 176 -23.57 28.12 28.55
C PRO A 176 -25.08 27.83 28.47
N GLY A 177 -25.71 27.71 29.62
CA GLY A 177 -27.13 27.37 29.74
C GLY A 177 -28.06 28.51 29.33
N GLY A 178 -29.22 28.15 28.77
CA GLY A 178 -30.40 29.00 28.74
C GLY A 178 -31.22 28.95 27.45
N ALA A 179 -32.53 28.75 27.65
CA ALA A 179 -33.65 28.91 26.72
C ALA A 179 -33.91 27.75 25.72
N SER A 180 -35.06 27.12 25.95
CA SER A 180 -35.75 26.17 25.10
C SER A 180 -36.21 26.83 23.80
N ASP A 181 -35.68 26.35 22.68
CA ASP A 181 -36.41 26.26 21.43
C ASP A 181 -35.93 24.98 20.74
N SER A 182 -36.86 24.06 20.49
CA SER A 182 -36.58 22.82 19.77
C SER A 182 -36.19 23.15 18.33
N PRO A 183 -34.98 22.82 17.86
CA PRO A 183 -34.72 22.82 16.43
C PRO A 183 -35.26 21.52 15.83
N ALA A 184 -35.92 21.66 14.68
CA ALA A 184 -36.38 20.59 13.81
C ALA A 184 -35.27 19.54 13.54
N PRO A 185 -35.63 18.27 13.27
CA PRO A 185 -34.65 17.22 13.05
C PRO A 185 -33.71 17.57 11.89
N VAL A 186 -32.43 17.76 12.21
CA VAL A 186 -31.33 17.75 11.24
C VAL A 186 -31.34 16.41 10.51
N PRO A 187 -31.28 16.39 9.17
CA PRO A 187 -31.17 15.14 8.43
C PRO A 187 -29.84 14.46 8.79
N ALA A 188 -29.87 13.14 8.99
CA ALA A 188 -28.70 12.34 9.26
C ALA A 188 -27.68 12.51 8.12
N VAL A 189 -26.57 13.20 8.40
CA VAL A 189 -25.40 13.21 7.53
C VAL A 189 -24.77 11.83 7.66
N THR A 190 -25.03 10.99 6.68
CA THR A 190 -24.33 9.73 6.46
C THR A 190 -22.84 10.02 6.30
N ALA A 191 -22.02 9.40 7.15
CA ALA A 191 -20.58 9.39 6.98
C ALA A 191 -20.25 8.84 5.58
N PRO A 192 -19.30 9.43 4.84
CA PRO A 192 -18.92 8.88 3.55
C PRO A 192 -18.31 7.49 3.78
N ALA A 193 -18.76 6.53 2.98
CA ALA A 193 -18.16 5.20 2.91
C ALA A 193 -16.66 5.33 2.61
N PRO A 194 -15.81 4.41 3.11
CA PRO A 194 -14.42 4.37 2.68
C PRO A 194 -14.42 4.26 1.15
N VAL A 195 -13.68 5.14 0.48
CA VAL A 195 -13.54 5.17 -0.97
C VAL A 195 -13.04 3.80 -1.40
N ALA A 196 -13.97 2.96 -1.86
CA ALA A 196 -13.65 1.78 -2.61
C ALA A 196 -12.99 2.27 -3.89
N VAL A 197 -11.78 1.80 -4.15
CA VAL A 197 -11.18 1.89 -5.49
C VAL A 197 -12.09 1.06 -6.40
N GLU A 198 -13.05 1.71 -7.04
CA GLU A 198 -13.86 1.11 -8.10
C GLU A 198 -12.93 0.69 -9.24
N VAL A 199 -12.84 -0.62 -9.47
CA VAL A 199 -12.34 -1.16 -10.73
C VAL A 199 -13.49 -1.06 -11.71
N ALA A 200 -13.45 -0.05 -12.58
CA ALA A 200 -14.32 0.01 -13.72
C ALA A 200 -14.03 -1.18 -14.64
N LEU A 201 -14.90 -2.19 -14.60
CA LEU A 201 -15.01 -3.21 -15.63
C LEU A 201 -15.93 -2.65 -16.70
N ASP A 202 -15.36 -2.14 -17.80
CA ASP A 202 -16.15 -1.86 -18.99
C ASP A 202 -15.99 -3.03 -19.98
N SER A 203 -17.13 -3.68 -20.26
CA SER A 203 -17.24 -4.84 -21.14
C SER A 203 -18.28 -4.57 -22.21
N LYS A 204 -17.82 -4.22 -23.42
CA LYS A 204 -18.39 -4.44 -24.77
C LYS A 204 -17.82 -3.37 -25.71
N ALA A 205 -17.42 -3.61 -26.95
CA ALA A 205 -17.26 -4.81 -27.76
C ALA A 205 -16.46 -4.39 -29.00
N ALA A 206 -15.60 -5.25 -29.55
CA ALA A 206 -15.32 -5.27 -30.97
C ALA A 206 -14.92 -6.68 -31.39
N ALA A 207 -15.74 -7.24 -32.27
CA ALA A 207 -15.58 -8.54 -32.87
C ALA A 207 -14.57 -8.51 -34.04
N ALA A 208 -14.03 -9.71 -34.31
CA ALA A 208 -13.50 -10.20 -35.58
C ALA A 208 -12.25 -9.54 -36.20
N SER A 209 -11.15 -10.29 -36.23
CA SER A 209 -10.56 -10.77 -37.50
C SER A 209 -9.58 -11.90 -37.23
N ALA A 210 -9.85 -13.05 -37.85
CA ALA A 210 -8.93 -14.16 -37.97
C ALA A 210 -7.96 -13.89 -39.13
N ALA A 211 -6.67 -14.19 -38.96
CA ALA A 211 -5.86 -14.87 -39.97
C ALA A 211 -4.38 -15.04 -39.54
N SER A 212 -3.90 -16.25 -39.83
CA SER A 212 -2.53 -16.61 -40.22
C SER A 212 -1.46 -16.80 -39.13
N SER A 213 -1.32 -18.06 -38.71
CA SER A 213 -0.05 -18.63 -38.22
C SER A 213 1.02 -18.59 -39.34
N PRO A 214 2.28 -18.27 -39.02
CA PRO A 214 3.38 -18.60 -39.94
C PRO A 214 3.73 -20.10 -39.85
N ALA A 215 3.91 -20.69 -41.02
CA ALA A 215 4.29 -22.09 -41.27
C ALA A 215 5.72 -22.40 -40.76
N PRO A 216 6.09 -23.69 -40.58
CA PRO A 216 7.40 -24.08 -40.06
C PRO A 216 8.50 -23.94 -41.10
N LEU A 217 9.73 -23.71 -40.63
CA LEU A 217 10.94 -23.63 -41.43
C LEU A 217 11.42 -25.05 -41.79
N ASP A 218 11.55 -25.33 -43.09
CA ASP A 218 12.24 -26.52 -43.61
C ASP A 218 13.77 -26.35 -43.63
N PRO A 219 14.54 -27.45 -43.55
CA PRO A 219 15.99 -27.41 -43.36
C PRO A 219 16.73 -27.20 -44.69
N VAL A 220 17.74 -26.32 -44.69
CA VAL A 220 18.64 -26.14 -45.84
C VAL A 220 19.71 -27.24 -45.81
N ALA A 221 19.76 -27.97 -46.92
CA ALA A 221 20.69 -29.04 -47.20
C ALA A 221 22.15 -28.54 -47.30
N GLU A 222 23.02 -29.35 -46.72
CA GLU A 222 24.46 -29.37 -46.90
C GLU A 222 24.79 -29.69 -48.37
N THR A 223 25.65 -28.88 -49.01
CA THR A 223 26.35 -29.27 -50.24
C THR A 223 27.76 -28.72 -50.20
N THR A 224 28.67 -29.65 -49.92
CA THR A 224 30.12 -29.55 -50.10
C THR A 224 30.48 -29.55 -51.59
N ARG A 225 31.41 -28.64 -51.98
CA ARG A 225 32.41 -28.68 -53.08
C ARG A 225 33.10 -27.30 -53.00
N PHE A 226 34.36 -27.15 -52.62
CA PHE A 226 35.59 -27.84 -53.01
C PHE A 226 36.44 -28.26 -51.81
#